data_AF-A0A3T1D3K2-F1
#
_entry.id   AF-A0A3T1D3K2-F1
#
_cell.length_a   1.000
_cell.length_b   1.000
_cell.length_c   1.000
_cell.angle_alpha   90.00
_cell.angle_beta   90.00
_cell.angle_gamma   90.00
#
_symmetry.space_group_name_H-M   'P 1'
#
loop_
_entity.id
_entity.type
_entity.pdbx_description
1 polymer ?
#
loop_
_entity_poly.entity_id
_entity_poly.type
_entity_poly.pdbx_seq_one_letter_code
_entity_poly.pdbx_strand_id
1 'polypeptide(L)'
;MTGSGRQADRLKGLMNDPRYFAYISYFNKDQDYFECHEVMEELWLEEGRSPLLQGLVQVALGLHHWDNGNVTGAVKLMTSALNKLTVYADDVILGLDMVSLRANLKSGLEALTVMGAPFEPFRLEVKDQLLARAVTEWEAGPRSLGDEKEE
;
A
#
# COMPACT_ATOMS: atom_id res chain seq x y z
N MET A 1 -10.67 -24.78 -15.06
CA MET A 1 -9.91 -24.91 -13.79
C MET A 1 -8.43 -24.71 -14.09
N THR A 2 -7.65 -24.01 -13.24
CA THR A 2 -6.21 -23.60 -13.35
C THR A 2 -5.88 -22.13 -13.66
N GLY A 3 -6.70 -21.17 -13.19
CA GLY A 3 -6.33 -19.74 -13.17
C GLY A 3 -5.70 -19.24 -11.86
N SER A 4 -6.09 -19.82 -10.72
CA SER A 4 -5.75 -19.31 -9.38
C SER A 4 -4.26 -19.47 -9.00
N GLY A 5 -3.62 -20.59 -9.35
CA GLY A 5 -2.22 -20.85 -8.99
C GLY A 5 -1.22 -19.89 -9.64
N ARG A 6 -1.39 -19.58 -10.93
CA ARG A 6 -0.49 -18.66 -11.65
C ARG A 6 -0.57 -17.22 -11.15
N GLN A 7 -1.73 -16.78 -10.67
CA GLN A 7 -1.90 -15.44 -10.12
C GLN A 7 -1.29 -15.33 -8.72
N ALA A 8 -1.44 -16.36 -7.88
CA ALA A 8 -0.83 -16.42 -6.56
C ALA A 8 0.71 -16.43 -6.63
N ASP A 9 1.29 -17.18 -7.57
CA ASP A 9 2.75 -17.23 -7.76
C ASP A 9 3.31 -15.90 -8.28
N ARG A 10 2.56 -15.19 -9.13
CA ARG A 10 2.96 -13.87 -9.64
C ARG A 10 2.94 -12.81 -8.55
N LEU A 11 1.88 -12.79 -7.73
CA LEU A 11 1.79 -11.88 -6.58
C LEU A 11 2.91 -12.13 -5.55
N LYS A 12 3.35 -13.37 -5.36
CA LYS A 12 4.53 -13.66 -4.52
C LYS A 12 5.82 -13.09 -5.09
N GLY A 13 5.93 -12.92 -6.42
CA GLY A 13 7.05 -12.25 -7.06
C GLY A 13 7.22 -10.80 -6.62
N LEU A 14 6.11 -10.10 -6.31
CA LEU A 14 6.14 -8.71 -5.84
C LEU A 14 6.93 -8.50 -4.55
N MET A 15 6.98 -9.51 -3.67
CA MET A 15 7.76 -9.42 -2.43
C MET A 15 9.28 -9.36 -2.68
N ASN A 16 9.73 -9.51 -3.94
CA ASN A 16 11.11 -9.32 -4.35
C ASN A 16 11.29 -8.14 -5.33
N ASP A 17 10.21 -7.41 -5.65
CA ASP A 17 10.25 -6.27 -6.58
C ASP A 17 10.71 -5.00 -5.84
N PRO A 18 11.78 -4.31 -6.29
CA PRO A 18 12.24 -3.06 -5.68
C PRO A 18 11.16 -1.97 -5.56
N ARG A 19 10.18 -1.94 -6.48
CA ARG A 19 9.03 -1.01 -6.40
C ARG A 19 8.16 -1.30 -5.19
N TYR A 20 8.00 -2.57 -4.82
CA TYR A 20 7.25 -2.92 -3.62
C TYR A 20 7.99 -2.50 -2.35
N PHE A 21 9.33 -2.54 -2.35
CA PHE A 21 10.14 -2.02 -1.25
C PHE A 21 10.02 -0.50 -1.16
N ALA A 22 10.09 0.19 -2.30
CA ALA A 22 9.91 1.64 -2.38
C ALA A 22 8.53 2.05 -1.87
N TYR A 23 7.46 1.36 -2.28
CA TYR A 23 6.10 1.55 -1.76
C TYR A 23 6.07 1.51 -0.22
N ILE A 24 6.67 0.48 0.40
CA ILE A 24 6.71 0.34 1.85
C ILE A 24 7.54 1.45 2.49
N SER A 25 8.71 1.80 1.94
CA SER A 25 9.55 2.89 2.46
C SER A 25 8.84 4.24 2.37
N TYR A 26 8.28 4.59 1.21
CA TYR A 26 7.55 5.85 1.04
C TYR A 26 6.38 5.94 2.03
N PHE A 27 5.66 4.85 2.25
CA PHE A 27 4.58 4.80 3.24
C PHE A 27 5.09 4.97 4.68
N ASN A 28 6.10 4.19 5.07
CA ASN A 28 6.47 4.01 6.47
C ASN A 28 7.52 4.99 6.98
N LYS A 29 8.44 5.42 6.11
CA LYS A 29 9.61 6.23 6.47
C LYS A 29 9.45 7.66 6.02
N ASP A 30 9.18 7.85 4.74
CA ASP A 30 9.11 9.20 4.15
C ASP A 30 7.73 9.84 4.41
N GLN A 31 6.69 9.01 4.64
CA GLN A 31 5.28 9.42 4.70
C GLN A 31 4.86 10.19 3.43
N ASP A 32 5.52 9.91 2.31
CA ASP A 32 5.19 10.46 1.01
C ASP A 32 4.15 9.57 0.35
N TYR A 33 2.89 9.82 0.71
CA TYR A 33 1.77 9.04 0.22
C TYR A 33 1.47 9.28 -1.27
N PHE A 34 2.01 10.36 -1.85
CA PHE A 34 1.95 10.57 -3.30
C PHE A 34 2.93 9.62 -4.00
N GLU A 35 4.22 9.66 -3.68
CA GLU A 35 5.18 8.73 -4.31
C GLU A 35 4.81 7.25 -4.03
N CYS A 36 4.23 6.98 -2.87
CA CYS A 36 3.67 5.67 -2.53
C CYS A 36 2.56 5.23 -3.50
N HIS A 37 1.65 6.12 -3.89
CA HIS A 37 0.54 5.77 -4.79
C HIS A 37 1.02 5.53 -6.23
N GLU A 38 1.95 6.34 -6.74
CA GLU A 38 2.50 6.22 -8.10
C GLU A 38 3.13 4.84 -8.30
N VAL A 39 4.05 4.46 -7.41
CA VAL A 39 4.78 3.18 -7.52
C VAL A 39 3.84 1.97 -7.38
N MET A 40 2.86 2.03 -6.48
CA MET A 40 1.89 0.94 -6.34
C MET A 40 0.88 0.88 -7.49
N GLU A 41 0.56 2.00 -8.14
CA GLU A 41 -0.28 2.03 -9.33
C GLU A 41 0.40 1.31 -10.50
N GLU A 42 1.70 1.51 -10.71
CA GLU A 42 2.46 0.76 -11.72
C GLU A 42 2.35 -0.75 -11.50
N LEU A 43 2.64 -1.21 -10.28
CA LEU A 43 2.51 -2.62 -9.91
C LEU A 43 1.09 -3.14 -10.13
N TRP A 44 0.07 -2.36 -9.75
CA TRP A 44 -1.32 -2.74 -9.95
C TRP A 44 -1.66 -2.91 -11.44
N LEU A 45 -1.20 -2.02 -12.31
CA LEU A 45 -1.44 -2.07 -13.75
C LEU A 45 -0.77 -3.28 -14.39
N GLU A 46 0.49 -3.56 -14.06
CA GLU A 46 1.27 -4.69 -14.61
C GLU A 46 0.75 -6.06 -14.14
N GLU A 47 0.24 -6.13 -12.92
CA GLU A 47 -0.28 -7.36 -12.30
C GLU A 47 -1.75 -7.65 -12.67
N GLY A 48 -2.20 -7.15 -13.83
CA GLY A 48 -3.53 -7.42 -14.36
C GLY A 48 -4.66 -6.81 -13.53
N ARG A 49 -4.37 -5.71 -12.82
CA ARG A 49 -5.33 -4.92 -12.05
C ARG A 49 -6.00 -5.66 -10.89
N SER A 50 -5.22 -6.46 -10.15
CA SER A 50 -5.69 -7.17 -8.95
C SER A 50 -6.45 -6.26 -7.96
N PRO A 51 -7.64 -6.67 -7.45
CA PRO A 51 -8.37 -5.89 -6.44
C PRO A 51 -7.59 -5.67 -5.14
N LEU A 52 -6.69 -6.59 -4.77
CA LEU A 52 -5.80 -6.45 -3.62
C LEU A 52 -4.89 -5.24 -3.78
N LEU A 53 -4.18 -5.16 -4.90
CA LEU A 53 -3.24 -4.08 -5.19
C LEU A 53 -3.98 -2.76 -5.38
N GLN A 54 -5.15 -2.77 -6.02
CA GLN A 54 -5.99 -1.59 -6.07
C GLN A 54 -6.39 -1.09 -4.67
N GLY A 55 -6.65 -2.02 -3.74
CA GLY A 55 -6.89 -1.69 -2.34
C GLY A 55 -5.70 -0.94 -1.74
N LEU A 56 -4.47 -1.43 -1.96
CA LEU A 56 -3.24 -0.80 -1.47
C LEU A 56 -2.99 0.59 -2.11
N VAL A 57 -3.20 0.75 -3.43
CA VAL A 57 -3.18 2.07 -4.10
C VAL A 57 -4.14 3.04 -3.39
N GLN A 58 -5.36 2.58 -3.10
CA GLN A 58 -6.39 3.39 -2.46
C GLN A 58 -6.06 3.73 -1.00
N VAL A 59 -5.28 2.91 -0.29
CA VAL A 59 -4.77 3.27 1.03
C VAL A 59 -3.82 4.46 0.94
N ALA A 60 -2.80 4.38 0.08
CA ALA A 60 -1.82 5.45 -0.09
C ALA A 60 -2.50 6.75 -0.54
N LEU A 61 -3.29 6.70 -1.62
CA LEU A 61 -3.97 7.88 -2.13
C LEU A 61 -4.99 8.43 -1.12
N GLY A 62 -5.66 7.57 -0.35
CA GLY A 62 -6.57 7.98 0.72
C GLY A 62 -5.88 8.79 1.81
N LEU A 63 -4.70 8.37 2.25
CA LEU A 63 -3.87 9.11 3.22
C LEU A 63 -3.35 10.42 2.64
N HIS A 64 -2.90 10.43 1.38
CA HIS A 64 -2.50 11.66 0.69
C HIS A 64 -3.64 12.70 0.66
N HIS A 65 -4.87 12.26 0.39
CA HIS A 65 -6.03 13.15 0.43
C HIS A 65 -6.32 13.67 1.83
N TRP A 66 -6.14 12.85 2.87
CA TRP A 66 -6.35 13.29 4.24
C TRP A 66 -5.29 14.33 4.64
N ASP A 67 -4.02 14.06 4.37
CA ASP A 67 -2.92 14.98 4.66
C ASP A 67 -3.09 16.35 3.98
N ASN A 68 -3.63 16.36 2.76
CA ASN A 68 -3.97 17.59 2.02
C ASN A 68 -5.32 18.24 2.43
N GLY A 69 -5.97 17.78 3.50
CA GLY A 69 -7.24 18.31 3.99
C GLY A 69 -8.46 17.97 3.12
N ASN A 70 -8.31 17.12 2.11
CA ASN A 70 -9.42 16.63 1.28
C ASN A 70 -10.11 15.44 1.95
N VAL A 71 -10.88 15.74 3.00
CA VAL A 71 -11.63 14.77 3.81
C VAL A 71 -12.57 13.92 2.95
N THR A 72 -13.32 14.52 2.02
CA THR A 72 -14.26 13.78 1.17
C THR A 72 -13.55 12.75 0.28
N GLY A 73 -12.40 13.13 -0.29
CA GLY A 73 -11.55 12.21 -1.06
C GLY A 73 -11.00 11.08 -0.20
N ALA A 74 -10.47 11.41 0.98
CA ALA A 74 -9.93 10.45 1.93
C ALA A 74 -10.96 9.39 2.33
N VAL A 75 -12.15 9.82 2.79
CA VAL A 75 -13.23 8.92 3.21
C VAL A 75 -13.63 7.97 2.07
N LYS A 76 -13.80 8.50 0.85
CA LYS A 76 -14.17 7.69 -0.32
C LYS A 76 -13.13 6.62 -0.62
N LEU A 77 -11.85 6.99 -0.67
CA LEU A 77 -10.76 6.08 -1.02
C LEU A 77 -10.49 5.05 0.08
N MET A 78 -10.39 5.48 1.34
CA MET A 78 -10.16 4.59 2.47
C MET A 78 -11.31 3.59 2.67
N THR A 79 -12.57 4.01 2.45
CA THR A 79 -13.73 3.08 2.45
C THR A 79 -13.63 2.06 1.33
N SER A 80 -13.27 2.50 0.12
CA SER A 80 -13.11 1.62 -1.06
C SER A 80 -11.96 0.62 -0.87
N ALA A 81 -10.86 1.06 -0.27
CA ALA A 81 -9.72 0.24 0.12
C ALA A 81 -10.16 -0.82 1.14
N LEU A 82 -10.79 -0.40 2.24
CA LEU A 82 -11.25 -1.32 3.30
C LEU A 82 -12.18 -2.42 2.75
N ASN A 83 -13.11 -2.05 1.86
CA ASN A 83 -14.02 -3.00 1.23
C ASN A 83 -13.27 -4.04 0.37
N LYS A 84 -12.23 -3.61 -0.38
CA LYS A 84 -11.39 -4.53 -1.18
C LYS A 84 -10.49 -5.41 -0.32
N LEU A 85 -9.97 -4.88 0.78
CA LEU A 85 -9.03 -5.63 1.62
C LEU A 85 -9.74 -6.60 2.59
N THR A 86 -11.01 -6.36 2.91
CA THR A 86 -11.81 -7.21 3.82
C THR A 86 -12.30 -8.51 3.18
N VAL A 87 -12.38 -8.59 1.85
CA VAL A 87 -12.72 -9.86 1.17
C VAL A 87 -11.62 -10.92 1.27
N TYR A 88 -10.38 -10.54 1.62
CA TYR A 88 -9.30 -11.47 1.83
C TYR A 88 -9.24 -11.91 3.30
N ALA A 89 -9.47 -13.21 3.53
CA ALA A 89 -9.55 -13.77 4.88
C ALA A 89 -8.18 -13.95 5.56
N ASP A 90 -7.10 -13.98 4.79
CA ASP A 90 -5.76 -14.18 5.33
C ASP A 90 -5.30 -12.97 6.15
N ASP A 91 -4.63 -13.25 7.26
CA ASP A 91 -4.09 -12.23 8.16
C ASP A 91 -2.79 -11.61 7.62
N VAL A 92 -2.07 -12.36 6.78
CA VAL A 92 -0.82 -11.91 6.16
C VAL A 92 -0.90 -12.12 4.66
N ILE A 93 -0.75 -11.03 3.90
CA ILE A 93 -0.78 -11.05 2.43
C ILE A 93 0.33 -10.16 1.92
N LEU A 94 1.11 -10.65 0.95
CA LEU A 94 2.32 -9.97 0.43
C LEU A 94 3.31 -9.57 1.55
N GLY A 95 3.32 -10.33 2.66
CA GLY A 95 4.15 -10.05 3.83
C GLY A 95 3.64 -8.92 4.74
N LEU A 96 2.51 -8.29 4.43
CA LEU A 96 1.88 -7.25 5.26
C LEU A 96 0.86 -7.85 6.23
N ASP A 97 0.76 -7.27 7.43
CA ASP A 97 -0.30 -7.54 8.40
C ASP A 97 -1.61 -6.90 7.96
N MET A 98 -2.50 -7.72 7.41
CA MET A 98 -3.80 -7.27 6.93
C MET A 98 -4.76 -6.97 8.07
N VAL A 99 -4.58 -7.58 9.25
CA VAL A 99 -5.39 -7.28 10.44
C VAL A 99 -5.13 -5.85 10.89
N SER A 100 -3.86 -5.51 11.08
CA SER A 100 -3.44 -4.17 11.49
C SER A 100 -3.81 -3.11 10.45
N LEU A 101 -3.60 -3.38 9.16
CA LEU A 101 -3.99 -2.46 8.09
C LEU A 101 -5.50 -2.18 8.05
N ARG A 102 -6.34 -3.22 8.15
CA ARG A 102 -7.80 -3.04 8.19
C ARG A 102 -8.25 -2.29 9.44
N ALA A 103 -7.61 -2.51 10.58
CA ALA A 103 -7.91 -1.79 11.82
C ALA A 103 -7.53 -0.31 11.74
N ASN A 104 -6.37 0.00 11.15
CA ASN A 104 -5.93 1.38 10.92
C ASN A 104 -6.86 2.14 9.97
N LEU A 105 -7.29 1.50 8.88
CA LEU A 105 -8.29 2.09 7.96
C LEU A 105 -9.62 2.41 8.67
N LYS A 106 -10.11 1.49 9.51
CA LYS A 106 -11.35 1.71 10.29
C LYS A 106 -11.19 2.88 11.26
N SER A 107 -10.08 2.92 11.99
CA SER A 107 -9.80 3.97 12.97
C SER A 107 -9.67 5.34 12.28
N GLY A 108 -8.97 5.40 11.13
CA GLY A 108 -8.87 6.62 10.34
C GLY A 108 -10.21 7.10 9.77
N LEU A 109 -11.05 6.18 9.30
CA LEU A 109 -12.41 6.51 8.86
C LEU A 109 -13.28 7.04 10.00
N GLU A 110 -13.13 6.50 11.22
CA GLU A 110 -13.81 7.01 12.41
C GLU A 110 -13.31 8.40 12.80
N ALA A 111 -12.00 8.65 12.78
CA ALA A 111 -11.43 9.97 13.02
C ALA A 111 -11.96 11.02 12.04
N LEU A 112 -12.06 10.69 10.76
CA LEU A 112 -12.59 11.55 9.70
C LEU A 112 -14.08 11.92 9.85
N THR A 113 -14.81 11.30 10.79
CA THR A 113 -16.18 11.72 11.14
C THR A 113 -16.22 13.04 11.92
N VAL A 114 -15.10 13.41 12.55
CA VAL A 114 -14.95 14.65 13.31
C VAL A 114 -14.52 15.76 12.36
N MET A 115 -15.26 16.87 12.37
CA MET A 115 -14.92 18.04 11.56
C MET A 115 -13.56 18.59 11.98
N GLY A 116 -12.66 18.77 11.02
CA GLY A 116 -11.31 19.27 11.27
C GLY A 116 -10.39 18.27 11.97
N ALA A 117 -10.69 16.96 11.89
CA ALA A 117 -9.80 15.92 12.39
C ALA A 117 -8.38 16.10 11.81
N PRO A 118 -7.34 16.14 12.66
CA PRO A 118 -5.97 16.24 12.19
C PRO A 118 -5.60 15.00 11.37
N PHE A 119 -4.63 15.14 10.48
CA PHE A 119 -4.05 13.99 9.80
C PHE A 119 -3.34 13.07 10.80
N GLU A 120 -3.65 11.78 10.76
CA GLU A 120 -3.02 10.75 11.59
C GLU A 120 -2.38 9.68 10.69
N PRO A 121 -1.04 9.68 10.54
CA PRO A 121 -0.37 8.65 9.78
C PRO A 121 -0.39 7.32 10.53
N PHE A 122 -0.43 6.22 9.78
CA PHE A 122 -0.13 4.90 10.29
C PHE A 122 0.95 4.24 9.45
N ARG A 123 1.43 3.08 9.89
CA ARG A 123 2.45 2.29 9.19
C ARG A 123 1.86 0.99 8.66
N LEU A 124 2.42 0.50 7.57
CA LEU A 124 2.25 -0.86 7.08
C LEU A 124 3.15 -1.77 7.92
N GLU A 125 2.53 -2.64 8.71
CA GLU A 125 3.23 -3.63 9.52
C GLU A 125 3.69 -4.80 8.64
N VAL A 126 5.00 -5.02 8.56
CA VAL A 126 5.60 -6.10 7.76
C VAL A 126 5.85 -7.32 8.66
N LYS A 127 5.17 -8.44 8.39
CA LYS A 127 5.31 -9.70 9.12
C LYS A 127 6.32 -10.65 8.50
N ASP A 128 6.53 -10.56 7.19
CA ASP A 128 7.53 -11.37 6.51
C ASP A 128 8.95 -10.84 6.77
N GLN A 129 9.81 -11.69 7.33
CA GLN A 129 11.16 -11.30 7.73
C GLN A 129 12.09 -11.05 6.55
N LEU A 130 11.89 -11.72 5.42
CA LEU A 130 12.72 -11.52 4.23
C LEU A 130 12.37 -10.20 3.57
N LEU A 131 11.06 -9.90 3.44
CA LEU A 131 10.59 -8.60 2.98
C LEU A 131 11.08 -7.47 3.88
N ALA A 132 10.97 -7.61 5.20
CA ALA A 132 11.43 -6.59 6.14
C ALA A 132 12.94 -6.30 5.99
N ARG A 133 13.76 -7.34 5.78
CA ARG A 133 15.19 -7.19 5.50
C ARG A 133 15.44 -6.50 4.16
N ALA A 134 14.75 -6.93 3.11
CA ALA A 134 14.90 -6.35 1.77
C ALA A 134 14.52 -4.86 1.74
N VAL A 135 13.45 -4.45 2.43
CA VAL A 135 13.10 -3.03 2.60
C VAL A 135 14.20 -2.28 3.34
N THR A 136 14.75 -2.85 4.41
CA THR A 136 15.85 -2.22 5.17
C THR A 136 17.10 -2.04 4.33
N GLU A 137 17.45 -3.03 3.51
CA GLU A 137 18.59 -2.99 2.60
C GLU A 137 18.37 -1.95 1.48
N TRP A 138 17.17 -1.93 0.89
CA TRP A 138 16.78 -0.93 -0.11
C TRP A 138 16.88 0.49 0.46
N GLU A 139 16.39 0.70 1.68
CA GLU A 139 16.45 2.00 2.38
C GLU A 139 17.88 2.47 2.68
N ALA A 140 18.83 1.54 2.84
CA ALA A 140 20.24 1.83 3.09
C ALA A 140 21.05 2.05 1.80
N GLY A 141 20.53 1.61 0.66
CA GLY A 141 21.16 1.75 -0.65
C GLY A 141 20.79 3.07 -1.36
N PRO A 142 21.25 3.24 -2.62
CA PRO A 142 20.74 4.29 -3.49
C PRO A 142 19.27 4.01 -3.78
N ARG A 143 18.35 4.71 -3.11
CA ARG A 143 16.88 4.60 -3.22
C ARG A 143 16.32 5.04 -4.59
N SER A 144 17.07 4.86 -5.68
CA SER A 144 16.60 5.13 -7.03
C SER A 144 15.99 3.86 -7.62
N LEU A 145 14.78 3.97 -8.16
CA LEU A 145 14.16 2.90 -8.95
C LEU A 145 14.81 2.71 -10.34
N GLY A 146 15.88 3.45 -10.63
CA GLY A 146 16.53 3.50 -11.94
C GLY A 146 15.71 4.40 -12.86
N ASP A 147 16.12 5.67 -12.98
CA ASP A 147 15.57 6.54 -14.01
C ASP A 147 16.14 6.12 -15.37
N GLU A 148 15.52 5.16 -16.04
CA GLU A 148 15.56 5.10 -17.51
C GLU A 148 14.41 5.95 -18.05
N LYS A 149 14.50 7.27 -17.83
CA LYS A 149 13.85 8.22 -18.74
C LYS A 149 14.76 8.32 -19.97
N GLU A 150 14.55 7.43 -20.94
CA GLU A 150 15.05 7.66 -22.29
C GLU A 150 14.50 9.02 -22.78
N GLU A 151 15.41 9.83 -23.33
CA GLU A 151 15.24 11.21 -23.78
C GLU A 151 14.14 11.44 -24.82
#